data_AF-A0A060WSA5-F1
#
_entry.id   AF-A0A060WSA5-F1
#
_cell.length_a   1.000
_cell.length_b   1.000
_cell.length_c   1.000
_cell.angle_alpha   90.00
_cell.angle_beta   90.00
_cell.angle_gamma   90.00
#
_symmetry.space_group_name_H-M   'P 1'
#
loop_
_entity.id
_entity.type
_entity.pdbx_description
1 polymer ?
#
loop_
_entity_poly.entity_id
_entity_poly.type
_entity_poly.pdbx_seq_one_letter_code
_entity_poly.pdbx_strand_id
1 'polypeptide(L)'
;MTPLSFLPGTRIVKYLGIINMFFIRETTSLREEGGVSGFLHSFIAEVFAMVRAHVAALGGNALVSYSMKECVFMENPNKNQAQCLINVSGDAVIFIRESDQEAIPPLLTSRQTSSTGADGTT
;
A
#
# COMPACT_ATOMS: atom_id res chain seq x y z
N MET A 1 2.41 -3.34 -3.96
CA MET A 1 2.83 -1.93 -3.79
C MET A 1 2.84 -1.31 -5.18
N THR A 2 2.32 -0.10 -5.34
CA THR A 2 2.26 0.59 -6.64
C THR A 2 2.54 2.08 -6.45
N PRO A 3 3.25 2.74 -7.39
CA PRO A 3 3.43 4.18 -7.37
C PRO A 3 2.13 4.93 -7.71
N LEU A 4 1.15 4.26 -8.33
CA LEU A 4 -0.16 4.85 -8.61
C LEU A 4 -0.96 5.04 -7.33
N SER A 5 -1.79 6.08 -7.27
CA SER A 5 -2.72 6.33 -6.17
C SER A 5 -3.94 5.39 -6.18
N PHE A 6 -4.11 4.61 -7.24
CA PHE A 6 -5.21 3.66 -7.41
C PHE A 6 -4.71 2.37 -8.07
N LEU A 7 -5.53 1.31 -7.96
CA LEU A 7 -5.31 0.04 -8.63
C LEU A 7 -6.55 -0.28 -9.51
N PRO A 8 -6.39 -0.41 -10.84
CA PRO A 8 -7.52 -0.68 -11.75
C PRO A 8 -8.31 -1.94 -11.37
N GLY A 9 -9.64 -1.91 -11.53
CA GLY A 9 -10.54 -3.04 -11.24
C GLY A 9 -10.70 -3.35 -9.74
N THR A 10 -10.28 -2.42 -8.88
CA THR A 10 -10.40 -2.53 -7.43
C THR A 10 -10.84 -1.20 -6.83
N ARG A 11 -11.42 -1.26 -5.62
CA ARG A 11 -11.83 -0.08 -4.87
C ARG A 11 -11.20 -0.08 -3.49
N ILE A 12 -10.70 1.08 -3.06
CA ILE A 12 -10.24 1.29 -1.68
C ILE A 12 -11.46 1.27 -0.77
N VAL A 13 -11.50 0.33 0.18
CA VAL A 13 -12.58 0.23 1.19
C VAL A 13 -12.19 0.82 2.52
N LYS A 14 -10.89 0.90 2.81
CA LYS A 14 -10.39 1.46 4.06
C LYS A 14 -9.01 2.06 3.88
N TYR A 15 -8.84 3.26 4.41
CA TYR A 15 -7.55 3.91 4.59
C TYR A 15 -6.96 3.53 5.95
N LEU A 16 -5.69 3.15 6.00
CA LEU A 16 -5.04 2.67 7.23
C LEU A 16 -3.94 3.61 7.74
N GLY A 17 -3.42 4.50 6.90
CA GLY A 17 -2.46 5.52 7.30
C GLY A 17 -1.37 5.78 6.27
N ILE A 18 -0.62 6.85 6.52
CA ILE A 18 0.57 7.21 5.75
C ILE A 18 1.76 6.40 6.27
N ILE A 19 2.50 5.81 5.36
CA ILE A 19 3.84 5.28 5.61
C ILE A 19 4.85 6.36 5.21
N ASN A 20 5.79 6.64 6.10
CA ASN A 20 6.97 7.45 5.82
C ASN A 20 8.12 6.91 6.67
N MET A 21 9.05 6.17 6.05
CA MET A 21 10.08 5.40 6.75
C MET A 21 11.45 5.68 6.16
N PHE A 22 12.44 5.78 7.05
CA PHE A 22 13.84 5.90 6.71
C PHE A 22 14.55 4.60 7.08
N PHE A 23 15.29 4.05 6.14
CA PHE A 23 16.10 2.85 6.31
C PHE A 23 17.56 3.21 6.11
N ILE A 24 18.43 2.74 7.00
CA ILE A 24 19.87 2.92 6.91
C ILE A 24 20.51 1.53 6.94
N ARG A 25 21.45 1.28 6.04
CA ARG A 25 22.29 0.08 6.05
C ARG A 25 23.74 0.44 5.81
N GLU A 26 24.64 -0.20 6.55
CA GLU A 26 26.08 -0.10 6.38
C GLU A 26 26.67 -1.50 6.17
N THR A 27 27.73 -1.59 5.36
CA THR A 27 28.52 -2.81 5.16
C THR A 27 30.01 -2.48 5.16
N THR A 28 30.83 -3.41 5.63
CA THR A 28 32.30 -3.39 5.54
C THR A 28 32.83 -4.45 4.56
N SER A 29 31.91 -5.12 3.86
CA SER A 29 32.15 -6.22 2.93
C SER A 29 31.46 -5.97 1.59
N LEU A 30 31.60 -4.76 1.04
CA LEU A 30 30.90 -4.34 -0.18
C LEU A 30 31.18 -5.26 -1.37
N ARG A 31 32.43 -5.69 -1.56
CA ARG A 31 32.81 -6.60 -2.64
C ARG A 31 32.14 -7.96 -2.52
N GLU A 32 32.03 -8.47 -1.29
CA GLU A 32 31.44 -9.77 -0.96
C GLU A 32 29.91 -9.74 -1.13
N GLU A 33 29.28 -8.57 -0.96
CA GLU A 33 27.85 -8.32 -1.21
C GLU A 33 27.51 -8.18 -2.72
N GLY A 34 28.45 -8.45 -3.62
CA GLY A 34 28.26 -8.26 -5.06
C GLY A 34 28.51 -6.83 -5.54
N GLY A 35 29.33 -6.08 -4.81
CA GLY A 35 29.64 -4.68 -5.08
C GLY A 35 28.46 -3.74 -4.79
N VAL A 36 28.56 -2.52 -5.31
CA VAL A 36 27.53 -1.47 -5.14
C VAL A 36 26.15 -1.96 -5.59
N SER A 37 26.09 -2.62 -6.76
CA SER A 37 24.82 -3.09 -7.31
C SER A 37 24.19 -4.19 -6.44
N GLY A 38 24.99 -5.17 -5.99
CA GLY A 38 24.49 -6.27 -5.16
C GLY A 38 24.01 -5.78 -3.80
N PHE A 39 24.79 -4.90 -3.16
CA PHE A 39 24.42 -4.25 -1.91
C PHE A 39 23.13 -3.44 -2.04
N LEU A 40 23.03 -2.54 -3.03
CA LEU A 40 21.86 -1.67 -3.19
C LEU A 40 20.61 -2.47 -3.58
N HIS A 41 20.74 -3.45 -4.48
CA HIS A 41 19.63 -4.30 -4.88
C HIS A 41 19.07 -5.08 -3.69
N SER A 42 19.94 -5.71 -2.91
CA SER A 42 19.55 -6.46 -1.71
C SER A 42 18.90 -5.54 -0.68
N PHE A 43 19.45 -4.35 -0.47
CA PHE A 43 18.89 -3.39 0.47
C PHE A 43 17.50 -2.88 0.03
N ILE A 44 17.30 -2.58 -1.26
CA ILE A 44 15.97 -2.21 -1.77
C ILE A 44 14.96 -3.36 -1.59
N ALA A 45 15.36 -4.60 -1.84
CA ALA A 45 14.51 -5.76 -1.64
C ALA A 45 14.11 -5.94 -0.16
N GLU A 46 15.04 -5.74 0.77
CA GLU A 46 14.78 -5.74 2.21
C GLU A 46 13.82 -4.61 2.61
N VAL A 47 14.03 -3.38 2.10
CA VAL A 47 13.12 -2.26 2.32
C VAL A 47 11.71 -2.60 1.85
N PHE A 48 11.57 -3.20 0.66
CA PHE A 48 10.27 -3.67 0.17
C PHE A 48 9.64 -4.73 1.07
N ALA A 49 10.43 -5.67 1.58
CA ALA A 49 9.93 -6.68 2.51
C ALA A 49 9.44 -6.05 3.83
N MET A 50 10.23 -5.13 4.41
CA MET A 50 9.87 -4.42 5.64
C MET A 50 8.62 -3.55 5.47
N VAL A 51 8.52 -2.81 4.38
CA VAL A 51 7.33 -1.99 4.06
C VAL A 51 6.09 -2.86 3.86
N ARG A 52 6.20 -3.98 3.13
CA ARG A 52 5.10 -4.94 2.97
C ARG A 52 4.66 -5.53 4.30
N ALA A 53 5.60 -5.92 5.15
CA ALA A 53 5.31 -6.44 6.48
C ALA A 53 4.59 -5.39 7.34
N HIS A 54 5.00 -4.12 7.25
CA HIS A 54 4.34 -3.03 7.96
C HIS A 54 2.90 -2.83 7.50
N VAL A 55 2.64 -2.83 6.19
CA VAL A 55 1.26 -2.77 5.65
C VAL A 55 0.41 -3.93 6.18
N ALA A 56 0.95 -5.15 6.18
CA ALA A 56 0.25 -6.32 6.71
C ALA A 56 -0.02 -6.20 8.21
N ALA A 57 0.91 -5.64 8.99
CA ALA A 57 0.73 -5.40 10.42
C ALA A 57 -0.39 -4.39 10.73
N LEU A 58 -0.65 -3.44 9.83
CA LEU A 58 -1.79 -2.52 9.91
C LEU A 58 -3.13 -3.17 9.49
N GLY A 59 -3.11 -4.43 9.03
CA GLY A 59 -4.27 -5.11 8.44
C GLY A 59 -4.54 -4.69 6.99
N GLY A 60 -3.57 -4.06 6.32
CA GLY A 60 -3.66 -3.65 4.93
C GLY A 60 -3.28 -4.75 3.97
N ASN A 61 -3.74 -4.63 2.73
CA ASN A 61 -3.37 -5.54 1.63
C ASN A 61 -2.66 -4.83 0.48
N ALA A 62 -2.54 -3.51 0.51
CA ALA A 62 -1.82 -2.75 -0.48
C ALA A 62 -1.18 -1.47 0.07
N LEU A 63 -0.15 -1.04 -0.65
CA LEU A 63 0.47 0.27 -0.55
C LEU A 63 0.31 0.95 -1.91
N VAL A 64 -0.29 2.13 -1.91
CA VAL A 64 -0.45 3.01 -3.07
C VAL A 64 0.36 4.28 -2.91
N SER A 65 0.46 5.07 -3.97
CA SER A 65 1.24 6.32 -3.98
C SER A 65 2.67 6.10 -3.50
N TYR A 66 3.23 4.91 -3.77
CA TYR A 66 4.57 4.57 -3.32
C TYR A 66 5.58 5.51 -3.97
N SER A 67 6.45 6.09 -3.15
CA SER A 67 7.54 6.95 -3.60
C SER A 67 8.80 6.67 -2.78
N MET A 68 9.91 6.48 -3.48
CA MET A 68 11.25 6.53 -2.88
C MET A 68 11.72 7.97 -2.96
N LYS A 69 11.60 8.71 -1.85
CA LYS A 69 11.89 10.14 -1.79
C LYS A 69 13.38 10.44 -1.84
N GLU A 70 14.16 9.65 -1.11
CA GLU A 70 15.61 9.83 -1.02
C GLU A 70 16.30 8.47 -1.11
N CYS A 71 17.44 8.44 -1.80
CA CYS A 71 18.34 7.31 -1.85
C CYS A 71 19.76 7.88 -1.87
N VAL A 72 20.34 8.06 -0.67
CA VAL A 72 21.70 8.58 -0.50
C VAL A 72 22.64 7.41 -0.32
N PHE A 73 23.67 7.32 -1.16
CA PHE A 73 24.66 6.25 -1.11
C PHE A 73 26.06 6.87 -0.95
N MET A 74 26.83 6.30 -0.03
CA MET A 74 28.21 6.69 0.25
C MET A 74 29.07 5.44 0.31
N GLU A 75 30.24 5.46 -0.35
CA GLU A 75 31.19 4.35 -0.31
C GLU A 75 32.61 4.79 0.00
N ASN A 76 33.38 3.86 0.58
CA ASN A 76 34.81 3.96 0.73
C ASN A 76 35.46 2.69 0.16
N PRO A 77 35.82 2.70 -1.14
CA PRO A 77 36.36 1.52 -1.82
C PRO A 77 37.64 0.98 -1.16
N ASN A 78 38.49 1.87 -0.63
CA ASN A 78 39.73 1.50 0.06
C ASN A 78 39.46 0.67 1.33
N LYS A 79 38.33 0.92 1.99
CA LYS A 79 37.91 0.20 3.20
C LYS A 79 36.89 -0.91 2.94
N ASN A 80 36.51 -1.14 1.68
CA ASN A 80 35.42 -2.06 1.32
C ASN A 80 34.08 -1.71 1.99
N GLN A 81 33.87 -0.43 2.29
CA GLN A 81 32.74 0.05 3.06
C GLN A 81 31.71 0.75 2.20
N ALA A 82 30.44 0.60 2.55
CA ALA A 82 29.36 1.41 2.00
C ALA A 82 28.27 1.65 3.03
N GLN A 83 27.60 2.79 2.90
CA GLN A 83 26.43 3.16 3.67
C GLN A 83 25.35 3.70 2.73
N CYS A 84 24.10 3.30 2.95
CA CYS A 84 22.97 3.78 2.19
C CYS A 84 21.82 4.18 3.12
N LEU A 85 21.21 5.32 2.82
CA LEU A 85 19.95 5.79 3.39
C LEU A 85 18.88 5.76 2.30
N ILE A 86 17.76 5.11 2.57
CA ILE A 86 16.58 5.11 1.70
C ILE A 86 15.39 5.66 2.50
N ASN A 87 14.73 6.69 1.96
CA ASN A 87 13.46 7.20 2.45
C ASN A 87 12.34 6.75 1.50
N VAL A 88 11.32 6.11 2.06
CA VAL A 88 10.13 5.69 1.31
C VAL A 88 8.88 6.23 1.96
N SER A 89 7.88 6.49 1.12
CA SER A 89 6.55 6.88 1.57
C SER A 89 5.46 6.23 0.74
N GLY A 90 4.24 6.21 1.27
CA GLY A 90 3.04 5.79 0.55
C GLY A 90 1.84 5.69 1.49
N ASP A 91 0.71 5.22 0.97
CA ASP A 91 -0.54 5.09 1.72
C ASP A 91 -0.95 3.63 1.89
N ALA A 92 -1.05 3.17 3.14
CA ALA A 92 -1.52 1.83 3.46
C ALA A 92 -3.04 1.78 3.37
N VAL A 93 -3.56 0.82 2.60
CA VAL A 93 -4.99 0.72 2.32
C VAL A 93 -5.46 -0.74 2.27
N ILE A 94 -6.78 -0.91 2.31
CA ILE A 94 -7.46 -2.17 1.99
C ILE A 94 -8.20 -1.97 0.66
N PHE A 95 -7.91 -2.83 -0.31
CA PHE A 95 -8.68 -2.97 -1.55
C PHE A 95 -9.60 -4.19 -1.52
N ILE A 96 -10.71 -4.07 -2.25
CA ILE A 96 -11.49 -5.21 -2.72
C ILE A 96 -11.57 -5.18 -4.25
N ARG A 97 -11.65 -6.35 -4.88
CA ARG A 97 -11.98 -6.42 -6.32
C ARG A 97 -13.44 -6.07 -6.52
N GLU A 98 -13.74 -5.43 -7.64
CA GLU A 98 -15.11 -5.05 -7.98
C GLU A 98 -16.01 -6.29 -8.23
N SER A 99 -15.43 -7.41 -8.64
CA SER A 99 -16.12 -8.69 -8.88
C SER A 99 -16.59 -9.41 -7.61
N ASP A 100 -15.94 -9.18 -6.47
CA ASP A 100 -16.18 -9.95 -5.24
C ASP A 100 -17.36 -9.38 -4.42
N GLN A 101 -18.13 -8.46 -5.02
CA GLN A 101 -19.26 -7.79 -4.42
C GLN A 101 -20.57 -8.47 -4.86
N GLU A 102 -20.81 -9.69 -4.38
CA GLU A 102 -22.11 -10.35 -4.54
C GLU A 102 -22.74 -10.65 -3.16
N ALA A 103 -24.01 -10.28 -3.02
CA ALA A 103 -24.94 -10.49 -1.91
C ALA A 103 -24.84 -9.57 -0.66
N ILE A 104 -25.26 -8.30 -0.81
CA ILE A 104 -26.13 -7.70 0.22
C ILE A 104 -27.56 -7.79 -0.31
N PRO A 105 -28.43 -8.66 0.22
CA PRO A 105 -29.82 -8.70 -0.22
C PRO A 105 -30.49 -7.34 0.11
N PRO A 106 -31.24 -6.74 -0.82
CA PRO A 106 -31.95 -5.50 -0.54
C PRO A 106 -32.98 -5.77 0.56
N LEU A 107 -32.82 -5.08 1.69
CA LEU A 107 -33.83 -5.04 2.74
C LEU A 107 -35.14 -4.55 2.10
N LEU A 108 -36.16 -5.41 2.13
CA LEU A 108 -37.50 -5.14 1.62
C LEU A 108 -38.03 -3.84 2.24
N THR A 109 -38.12 -2.77 1.44
CA THR A 109 -38.92 -1.61 1.79
C THR A 109 -40.38 -1.94 1.50
N SER A 110 -41.14 -2.31 2.53
CA SER A 110 -42.59 -2.46 2.44
C SER A 110 -43.23 -1.06 2.36
N ARG A 111 -43.27 -0.49 1.15
CA ARG A 111 -44.06 0.70 0.86
C ARG A 111 -45.51 0.25 0.57
N GLN A 112 -46.34 0.10 1.60
CA GLN A 112 -47.80 0.05 1.43
C GLN A 112 -48.32 1.48 1.37
N THR A 113 -48.58 1.97 0.15
CA THR A 113 -49.46 3.11 -0.10
C THR A 113 -50.87 2.56 -0.35
N SER A 114 -51.74 2.61 0.65
CA SER A 114 -53.18 2.36 0.47
C SER A 114 -53.87 3.68 0.13
N SER A 115 -54.17 3.89 -1.16
CA SER A 115 -55.15 4.89 -1.61
C SER A 115 -56.41 4.15 -2.05
N THR A 116 -57.44 4.18 -1.22
CA THR A 116 -58.80 3.80 -1.63
C THR A 116 -59.65 5.06 -1.54
N GLY A 117 -59.93 5.64 -2.70
CA GLY A 117 -60.94 6.68 -2.85
C GLY A 117 -62.32 6.06 -2.65
N ALA A 118 -63.13 6.69 -1.80
CA ALA A 118 -64.56 6.46 -1.74
C ALA A 118 -65.25 7.74 -2.22
N ASP A 119 -65.78 7.64 -3.43
CA ASP A 119 -66.67 8.59 -4.08
C ASP A 119 -68.09 8.33 -3.55
N GLY A 120 -68.79 9.38 -3.10
CA GLY A 120 -70.11 9.25 -2.47
C GLY A 120 -70.95 10.50 -2.73
N THR A 121 -71.81 10.42 -3.73
CA THR A 121 -72.82 11.42 -4.11
C THR A 121 -74.17 11.07 -3.45
N THR A 122 -74.73 11.98 -2.65
CA THR A 122 -76.12 12.51 -2.64
C THR A 122 -76.33 13.37 -1.41
#